data_AF-A0A3D3RDS3-F1
#
_entry.id   AF-A0A3D3RDS3-F1
#
_cell.length_a   1.000
_cell.length_b   1.000
_cell.length_c   1.000
_cell.angle_alpha   90.00
_cell.angle_beta   90.00
_cell.angle_gamma   90.00
#
_symmetry.space_group_name_H-M   'P 1'
#
loop_
_entity.id
_entity.type
_entity.pdbx_description
1 polymer ?
#
loop_
_entity_poly.entity_id
_entity_poly.type
_entity_poly.pdbx_seq_one_letter_code
_entity_poly.pdbx_strand_id
1 'polypeptide(L)'
;MRTEAPKEFTRILSRLNDDGYVVVEAPHHYDDLKNLAGKLGRVSCETEVRVFGATDSYVRGASEIPLHNDNVFEVRYVGLYCVAQDPRSGATQIVDVSRLKSQLPAEVLWELSKIKIPISKPGFNFNSRPFEPLVLNVDDDTPFHYTPEFELNEPFRREHPAVRI
;
A
#
# COMPACT_ATOMS: atom_id res chain seq x y z
N MET A 1 -25.84 -1.45 -22.08
CA MET A 1 -24.46 -0.94 -22.20
C MET A 1 -23.54 -1.98 -21.56
N ARG A 2 -22.78 -2.75 -22.35
CA ARG A 2 -21.97 -3.89 -21.86
C ARG A 2 -20.51 -3.73 -22.29
N THR A 3 -19.64 -3.61 -21.27
CA THR A 3 -18.27 -4.14 -21.17
C THR A 3 -17.20 -3.66 -22.15
N GLU A 4 -16.75 -2.40 -22.02
CA GLU A 4 -15.34 -2.03 -22.33
C GLU A 4 -14.36 -2.36 -21.18
N ALA A 5 -14.90 -2.77 -20.03
CA ALA A 5 -14.18 -3.10 -18.79
C ALA A 5 -12.99 -4.08 -18.91
N PRO A 6 -12.92 -5.04 -19.86
CA PRO A 6 -11.76 -5.92 -19.99
C PRO A 6 -10.50 -5.18 -20.48
N LYS A 7 -10.65 -4.28 -21.45
CA LYS A 7 -9.52 -3.58 -22.08
C LYS A 7 -8.88 -2.59 -21.12
N GLU A 8 -9.71 -1.86 -20.38
CA GLU A 8 -9.24 -0.90 -19.39
C GLU A 8 -8.53 -1.57 -18.23
N PHE A 9 -9.06 -2.69 -17.71
CA PHE A 9 -8.41 -3.47 -16.66
C PHE A 9 -7.04 -3.98 -17.10
N THR A 10 -6.95 -4.59 -18.29
CA THR A 10 -5.67 -5.09 -18.82
C THR A 10 -4.66 -3.96 -18.99
N ARG A 11 -5.10 -2.78 -19.47
CA ARG A 11 -4.23 -1.60 -19.61
C ARG A 11 -3.71 -1.13 -18.25
N ILE A 12 -4.59 -1.04 -17.25
CA ILE A 12 -4.24 -0.64 -15.88
C ILE A 12 -3.24 -1.63 -15.27
N LEU A 13 -3.51 -2.93 -15.39
CA LEU A 13 -2.63 -3.96 -14.85
C LEU A 13 -1.25 -3.95 -15.52
N SER A 14 -1.18 -3.76 -16.85
CA SER A 14 0.10 -3.61 -17.56
C SER A 14 0.86 -2.41 -17.02
N ARG A 15 0.23 -1.24 -16.95
CA ARG A 15 0.86 -0.01 -16.44
C ARG A 15 1.34 -0.14 -15.00
N LEU A 16 0.56 -0.78 -14.13
CA LEU A 16 0.97 -1.04 -12.75
C LEU A 16 2.21 -1.94 -12.67
N ASN A 17 2.34 -2.92 -13.56
CA ASN A 17 3.50 -3.81 -13.58
C ASN A 17 4.73 -3.14 -14.23
N ASP A 18 4.53 -2.32 -15.26
CA ASP A 18 5.60 -1.71 -16.03
C ASP A 18 6.14 -0.44 -15.34
N ASP A 19 5.23 0.43 -14.89
CA ASP A 19 5.55 1.78 -14.38
C ASP A 19 5.45 1.87 -12.84
N GLY A 20 4.90 0.84 -12.17
CA GLY A 20 4.69 0.83 -10.72
C GLY A 20 3.52 1.69 -10.21
N TYR A 21 2.94 2.53 -11.07
CA TYR A 21 1.75 3.33 -10.76
C TYR A 21 0.89 3.56 -12.01
N VAL A 22 -0.35 3.97 -11.81
CA VAL A 22 -1.24 4.40 -12.88
C VAL A 22 -2.12 5.54 -12.38
N VAL A 23 -2.27 6.58 -13.19
CA VAL A 23 -3.26 7.65 -12.97
C VAL A 23 -4.39 7.43 -13.96
N VAL A 24 -5.61 7.39 -13.44
CA VAL A 24 -6.81 7.21 -14.26
C VAL A 24 -7.59 8.52 -14.26
N GLU A 25 -7.44 9.30 -15.34
CA GLU A 25 -8.08 10.60 -15.54
C GLU A 25 -9.33 10.44 -16.43
N ALA A 26 -10.51 10.32 -15.85
CA ALA A 26 -11.81 10.23 -16.54
C ALA A 26 -12.93 10.13 -15.50
N PRO A 27 -14.21 10.34 -15.84
CA PRO A 27 -15.28 10.21 -14.86
C PRO A 27 -15.40 8.76 -14.39
N HIS A 28 -14.72 8.44 -13.28
CA HIS A 28 -14.83 7.17 -12.58
C HIS A 28 -15.53 7.42 -11.25
N HIS A 29 -16.48 6.55 -10.96
CA HIS A 29 -17.11 6.51 -9.65
C HIS A 29 -16.24 5.71 -8.69
N TYR A 30 -16.43 5.94 -7.40
CA TYR A 30 -15.76 5.15 -6.37
C TYR A 30 -15.99 3.64 -6.54
N ASP A 31 -17.17 3.25 -7.03
CA ASP A 31 -17.50 1.85 -7.34
C ASP A 31 -16.61 1.24 -8.43
N ASP A 32 -16.11 2.05 -9.37
CA ASP A 32 -15.19 1.57 -10.41
C ASP A 32 -13.83 1.20 -9.80
N LEU A 33 -13.33 1.99 -8.84
CA LEU A 33 -12.13 1.66 -8.08
C LEU A 33 -12.34 0.39 -7.25
N LYS A 34 -13.48 0.24 -6.59
CA LYS A 34 -13.80 -0.98 -5.83
C LYS A 34 -13.82 -2.22 -6.71
N ASN A 35 -14.46 -2.12 -7.87
CA ASN A 35 -14.51 -3.20 -8.86
C ASN A 35 -13.12 -3.55 -9.40
N LEU A 36 -12.28 -2.54 -9.64
CA LEU A 36 -10.88 -2.73 -10.04
C LEU A 36 -10.08 -3.42 -8.93
N ALA A 37 -10.16 -2.94 -7.69
CA ALA A 37 -9.45 -3.51 -6.55
C ALA A 37 -9.83 -4.98 -6.33
N GLY A 38 -11.12 -5.32 -6.43
CA GLY A 38 -11.60 -6.70 -6.33
C GLY A 38 -11.08 -7.63 -7.43
N LYS A 39 -10.73 -7.10 -8.62
CA LYS A 39 -10.07 -7.87 -9.69
C LYS A 39 -8.57 -8.04 -9.46
N LEU A 40 -7.93 -7.09 -8.76
CA LEU A 40 -6.50 -7.16 -8.42
C LEU A 40 -6.23 -8.10 -7.24
N GLY A 41 -7.18 -8.27 -6.33
CA GLY A 41 -7.07 -9.22 -5.23
C GLY A 41 -8.04 -8.95 -4.08
N ARG A 42 -7.75 -9.54 -2.92
CA ARG A 42 -8.49 -9.28 -1.68
C ARG A 42 -8.17 -7.88 -1.18
N VAL A 43 -9.20 -7.06 -0.95
CA VAL A 43 -9.07 -5.76 -0.27
C VAL A 43 -8.78 -6.02 1.21
N SER A 44 -7.61 -5.61 1.69
CA SER A 44 -7.18 -5.80 3.09
C SER A 44 -7.71 -4.72 4.02
N CYS A 45 -7.87 -3.50 3.52
CA CYS A 45 -8.33 -2.34 4.26
C CYS A 45 -9.03 -1.36 3.31
N GLU A 46 -10.09 -0.73 3.81
CA GLU A 46 -10.76 0.40 3.17
C GLU A 46 -10.85 1.51 4.22
N THR A 47 -10.35 2.70 3.91
CA THR A 47 -10.38 3.83 4.83
C THR A 47 -10.65 5.11 4.07
N GLU A 48 -11.39 6.01 4.72
CA GLU A 48 -11.58 7.36 4.24
C GLU A 48 -10.53 8.26 4.90
N VAL A 49 -9.71 8.89 4.06
CA VAL A 49 -8.75 9.90 4.50
C VAL A 49 -9.36 11.26 4.25
N ARG A 50 -9.74 11.92 5.34
CA ARG A 50 -10.09 13.34 5.33
C ARG A 50 -9.02 14.07 6.13
N VAL A 51 -8.38 15.02 5.48
CA VAL A 51 -7.40 15.89 6.12
C VAL A 51 -8.18 16.96 6.88
N PHE A 52 -8.13 16.89 8.20
CA PHE A 52 -8.69 17.90 9.09
C PHE A 52 -7.54 18.67 9.75
N GLY A 53 -7.85 19.67 10.59
CA GLY A 53 -6.87 20.43 11.38
C GLY A 53 -6.08 19.56 12.38
N ALA A 54 -5.94 19.98 13.63
CA ALA A 54 -5.27 19.13 14.62
C ALA A 54 -6.02 17.79 14.77
N THR A 55 -5.38 16.68 14.41
CA THR A 55 -5.92 15.32 14.59
C THR A 55 -4.88 14.42 15.26
N ASP A 56 -5.34 13.38 15.96
CA ASP A 56 -4.46 12.39 16.62
C ASP A 56 -3.84 11.38 15.64
N SER A 57 -4.08 11.52 14.33
CA SER A 57 -3.55 10.64 13.29
C SER A 57 -2.65 11.42 12.35
N TYR A 58 -1.40 10.98 12.17
CA TYR A 58 -0.46 11.65 11.27
C TYR A 58 -0.98 11.71 9.82
N VAL A 59 -1.75 10.69 9.38
CA VAL A 59 -2.31 10.60 8.02
C VAL A 59 -3.48 11.57 7.79
N ARG A 60 -4.15 12.00 8.88
CA ARG A 60 -5.33 12.89 8.81
C ARG A 60 -5.01 14.34 9.16
N GLY A 61 -3.77 14.62 9.57
CA GLY A 61 -3.31 15.98 9.81
C GLY A 61 -2.99 16.72 8.51
N ALA A 62 -3.04 18.05 8.55
CA ALA A 62 -2.68 18.92 7.42
C ALA A 62 -1.16 19.02 7.16
N SER A 63 -0.34 18.27 7.91
CA SER A 63 1.11 18.23 7.74
C SER A 63 1.51 17.37 6.55
N GLU A 64 2.70 17.65 6.01
CA GLU A 64 3.31 16.80 4.99
C GLU A 64 3.49 15.38 5.53
N ILE A 65 3.13 14.40 4.71
CA ILE A 65 3.40 12.99 4.98
C ILE A 65 4.73 12.63 4.30
N PRO A 66 5.77 12.23 5.05
CA PRO A 66 7.05 11.82 4.46
C PRO A 66 6.89 10.62 3.53
N LEU A 67 7.88 10.41 2.66
CA LEU A 67 7.94 9.22 1.82
C LEU A 67 7.89 7.94 2.67
N HIS A 68 6.96 7.06 2.35
CA HIS A 68 6.72 5.80 3.05
C HIS A 68 6.11 4.77 2.11
N ASN A 69 6.07 3.51 2.57
CA ASN A 69 5.31 2.45 1.95
C ASN A 69 4.12 2.09 2.86
N ASP A 70 2.95 1.90 2.28
CA ASP A 70 1.77 1.46 3.03
C ASP A 70 1.87 -0.03 3.38
N ASN A 71 1.78 -0.34 4.67
CA ASN A 71 1.68 -1.70 5.24
C ASN A 71 2.44 -2.78 4.44
N VAL A 72 3.77 -2.64 4.44
CA VAL A 72 4.74 -3.44 3.64
C VAL A 72 4.61 -4.97 3.75
N PHE A 73 3.86 -5.48 4.71
CA PHE A 73 3.68 -6.92 4.94
C PHE A 73 2.40 -7.49 4.32
N GLU A 74 1.38 -6.67 4.09
CA GLU A 74 0.02 -7.15 3.79
C GLU A 74 -0.55 -6.59 2.48
N VAL A 75 0.06 -5.52 1.96
CA VAL A 75 -0.49 -4.76 0.84
C VAL A 75 0.47 -4.79 -0.34
N ARG A 76 -0.02 -5.26 -1.49
CA ARG A 76 0.70 -5.21 -2.77
C ARG A 76 0.36 -3.97 -3.60
N TYR A 77 -0.88 -3.49 -3.49
CA TYR A 77 -1.39 -2.37 -4.27
C TYR A 77 -2.15 -1.42 -3.36
N VAL A 78 -1.98 -0.11 -3.58
CA VAL A 78 -2.74 0.94 -2.92
C VAL A 78 -3.62 1.61 -3.97
N GLY A 79 -4.91 1.71 -3.68
CA GLY A 79 -5.87 2.44 -4.50
C GLY A 79 -6.31 3.72 -3.81
N LEU A 80 -6.17 4.86 -4.48
CA LEU A 80 -6.61 6.16 -3.96
C LEU A 80 -7.71 6.73 -4.86
N TYR A 81 -8.80 7.18 -4.24
CA TYR A 81 -9.89 7.89 -4.92
C TYR A 81 -9.98 9.31 -4.36
N CYS A 82 -9.75 10.31 -5.22
CA CYS A 82 -9.86 11.71 -4.81
C CYS A 82 -11.33 12.15 -4.86
N VAL A 83 -11.93 12.40 -3.70
CA VAL A 83 -13.29 12.97 -3.58
C VAL A 83 -13.26 14.49 -3.71
N ALA A 84 -12.25 15.12 -3.10
CA ALA A 84 -12.01 16.56 -3.12
C ALA A 84 -10.52 16.84 -2.89
N GLN A 85 -10.01 17.89 -3.51
CA GLN A 85 -8.63 18.34 -3.36
C GLN A 85 -8.59 19.87 -3.21
N ASP A 86 -7.70 20.37 -2.35
CA ASP A 86 -7.36 21.79 -2.31
C ASP A 86 -6.59 22.18 -3.59
N PRO A 87 -7.04 23.17 -4.38
CA PRO A 87 -6.35 23.57 -5.61
C PRO A 87 -4.93 24.12 -5.40
N ARG A 88 -4.54 24.44 -4.16
CA ARG A 88 -3.22 24.97 -3.81
C ARG A 88 -2.30 23.94 -3.14
N SER A 89 -2.80 22.76 -2.78
CA SER A 89 -2.06 21.79 -1.97
C SER A 89 -2.55 20.34 -2.17
N GLY A 90 -2.05 19.40 -1.35
CA GLY A 90 -2.54 18.01 -1.34
C GLY A 90 -2.08 17.15 -2.52
N ALA A 91 -1.00 17.54 -3.21
CA ALA A 91 -0.40 16.70 -4.23
C ALA A 91 0.21 15.42 -3.60
N THR A 92 -0.05 14.28 -4.22
CA THR A 92 0.63 13.02 -3.87
C THR A 92 1.94 12.93 -4.63
N GLN A 93 3.02 12.62 -3.93
CA GLN A 93 4.33 12.34 -4.51
C GLN A 93 4.56 10.83 -4.52
N ILE A 94 5.02 10.30 -5.65
CA ILE A 94 5.36 8.90 -5.83
C ILE A 94 6.82 8.82 -6.27
N VAL A 95 7.58 7.89 -5.70
CA VAL A 95 9.00 7.68 -6.01
C VAL A 95 9.19 6.26 -6.52
N ASP A 96 9.81 6.15 -7.70
CA ASP A 96 10.26 4.87 -8.25
C ASP A 96 11.57 4.46 -7.56
N VAL A 97 11.45 3.56 -6.60
CA VAL A 97 12.57 3.04 -5.82
C VAL A 97 13.52 2.21 -6.69
N SER A 98 13.01 1.49 -7.69
CA SER A 98 13.85 0.67 -8.59
C SER A 98 14.79 1.58 -9.40
N ARG A 99 14.25 2.65 -9.98
CA ARG A 99 15.04 3.65 -10.68
C ARG A 99 16.01 4.37 -9.75
N LEU A 100 15.58 4.74 -8.55
CA LEU A 100 16.45 5.36 -7.55
C LEU A 100 17.64 4.46 -7.21
N LYS A 101 17.38 3.17 -6.94
CA LYS A 101 18.44 2.16 -6.67
C LYS A 101 19.43 2.06 -7.83
N SER A 102 18.95 2.05 -9.08
CA SER A 102 19.82 1.93 -10.26
C SER A 102 20.80 3.10 -10.44
N GLN A 103 20.58 4.22 -9.75
CA GLN A 103 21.43 5.41 -9.81
C GLN A 103 22.41 5.49 -8.65
N LEU A 104 22.27 4.64 -7.63
CA LEU A 104 23.17 4.63 -6.48
C LEU A 104 24.43 3.80 -6.77
N PRO A 105 25.61 4.22 -6.29
CA PRO A 105 26.80 3.38 -6.34
C PRO A 105 26.59 2.06 -5.60
N ALA A 106 27.22 0.99 -6.09
CA ALA A 106 27.09 -0.35 -5.51
C ALA A 106 27.51 -0.38 -4.04
N GLU A 107 28.51 0.41 -3.66
CA GLU A 107 28.98 0.54 -2.28
C GLU A 107 27.90 1.14 -1.37
N VAL A 108 27.12 2.11 -1.87
CA VAL A 108 26.01 2.70 -1.10
C VAL A 108 24.88 1.69 -0.93
N LEU A 109 24.53 0.97 -2.00
CA LEU A 109 23.52 -0.10 -1.93
C LEU A 109 23.93 -1.19 -0.94
N TRP A 110 25.22 -1.56 -0.92
CA TRP A 110 25.79 -2.52 0.02
C TRP A 110 25.73 -2.03 1.48
N GLU A 111 25.99 -0.75 1.75
CA GLU A 111 25.83 -0.24 3.12
C GLU A 111 24.36 -0.17 3.53
N LEU A 112 23.46 0.26 2.62
CA LEU A 112 22.02 0.31 2.89
C LEU A 112 21.43 -1.08 3.17
N SER A 113 21.88 -2.13 2.49
CA SER A 113 21.37 -3.50 2.69
C SER A 113 21.67 -4.07 4.08
N LYS A 114 22.67 -3.51 4.79
CA LYS A 114 22.99 -3.92 6.17
C LYS A 114 22.08 -3.25 7.21
N ILE A 115 21.37 -2.19 6.84
CA ILE A 115 20.52 -1.44 7.76
C ILE A 115 19.23 -2.23 7.99
N LYS A 116 19.01 -2.65 9.25
CA LYS A 116 17.76 -3.26 9.68
C LYS A 116 16.90 -2.20 10.35
N ILE A 117 15.76 -1.88 9.73
CA ILE A 117 14.80 -0.93 10.29
C ILE A 117 13.76 -1.73 11.08
N PRO A 118 13.66 -1.59 12.41
CA PRO A 118 12.61 -2.23 13.18
C PRO A 118 11.28 -1.57 12.82
N ILE A 119 10.35 -2.35 12.26
CA ILE A 119 9.00 -1.88 11.95
C ILE A 119 8.08 -2.28 13.10
N SER A 120 7.60 -1.31 13.87
CA SER A 120 6.56 -1.54 14.87
C SER A 120 5.19 -1.41 14.20
N LYS A 121 4.37 -2.47 14.25
CA LYS A 121 2.98 -2.39 13.81
C LYS A 121 2.13 -1.82 14.96
N PRO A 122 1.52 -0.63 14.81
CA PRO A 122 0.65 -0.08 15.85
C PRO A 122 -0.52 -1.05 16.08
N GLY A 123 -0.70 -1.51 17.33
CA GLY A 123 -1.74 -2.49 17.70
C GLY A 123 -1.29 -3.96 17.68
N PHE A 124 -0.04 -4.27 17.32
CA PHE A 124 0.54 -5.60 17.53
C PHE A 124 1.22 -5.64 18.90
N ASN A 125 0.68 -6.45 19.82
CA ASN A 125 1.21 -6.55 21.18
C ASN A 125 2.45 -7.46 21.18
N PHE A 126 3.63 -6.85 21.21
CA PHE A 126 4.93 -7.54 21.17
C PHE A 126 5.23 -8.42 22.41
N ASN A 127 4.35 -8.43 23.41
CA ASN A 127 4.54 -9.12 24.68
C ASN A 127 4.31 -10.65 24.66
N SER A 128 4.19 -11.30 23.49
CA SER A 128 3.89 -12.75 23.43
C SER A 128 4.96 -13.63 22.80
N ARG A 129 6.01 -13.09 22.17
CA ARG A 129 7.16 -13.88 21.67
C ARG A 129 8.48 -13.10 21.71
N PRO A 130 9.62 -13.76 22.00
CA PRO A 130 10.93 -13.14 21.89
C PRO A 130 11.17 -12.65 20.46
N PHE A 131 11.80 -11.48 20.36
CA PHE A 131 12.08 -10.74 19.15
C PHE A 131 13.01 -11.54 18.23
N GLU A 132 12.48 -12.10 17.13
CA GLU A 132 13.31 -12.47 15.99
C GLU A 132 13.37 -11.27 15.05
N PRO A 133 14.52 -10.58 14.92
CA PRO A 133 14.66 -9.48 13.98
C PRO A 133 14.46 -10.02 12.56
N LEU A 134 13.34 -9.69 11.93
CA LEU A 134 13.15 -10.00 10.52
C LEU A 134 14.20 -9.24 9.71
N VAL A 135 15.06 -9.99 9.05
CA VAL A 135 16.06 -9.46 8.12
C VAL A 135 15.38 -9.34 6.76
N LEU A 136 15.14 -8.11 6.32
CA LEU A 136 14.84 -7.85 4.91
C LEU A 136 16.13 -8.06 4.13
N ASN A 137 16.34 -9.26 3.60
CA ASN A 137 17.39 -9.48 2.61
C ASN A 137 16.96 -8.78 1.33
N VAL A 138 17.66 -7.70 1.00
CA VAL A 138 17.57 -7.04 -0.31
C VAL A 138 18.49 -7.82 -1.26
N ASP A 139 18.16 -9.08 -1.55
CA ASP A 139 18.90 -9.85 -2.55
C ASP A 139 18.33 -9.58 -3.95
N ASP A 140 19.25 -9.47 -4.91
CA ASP A 140 19.02 -9.08 -6.31
C ASP A 140 18.12 -10.08 -7.08
N ASP A 141 17.29 -9.53 -7.96
CA ASP A 141 16.61 -10.19 -9.09
C ASP A 141 15.64 -11.37 -8.85
N THR A 142 15.21 -11.64 -7.61
CA THR A 142 14.12 -12.61 -7.40
C THR A 142 12.77 -11.89 -7.28
N PRO A 143 11.76 -12.16 -8.13
CA PRO A 143 10.41 -11.67 -7.88
C PRO A 143 9.96 -12.18 -6.51
N PHE A 144 9.43 -11.27 -5.68
CA PHE A 144 8.93 -11.58 -4.34
C PHE A 144 7.95 -12.77 -4.37
N HIS A 145 8.45 -13.97 -4.09
CA HIS A 145 7.63 -15.12 -3.71
C HIS A 145 7.62 -15.18 -2.18
N TYR A 146 6.77 -14.36 -1.58
CA TYR A 146 6.37 -14.57 -0.20
C TYR A 146 5.33 -15.70 -0.18
N THR A 147 5.77 -16.92 0.12
CA THR A 147 4.90 -17.99 0.61
C THR A 147 4.95 -17.98 2.13
N PRO A 148 3.99 -17.33 2.81
CA PRO A 148 3.87 -17.55 4.24
C PRO A 148 3.39 -18.99 4.46
N GLU A 149 4.23 -19.83 5.03
CA GLU A 149 3.73 -20.97 5.80
C GLU A 149 3.11 -20.44 7.10
N PHE A 150 1.93 -19.85 6.99
CA PHE A 150 1.05 -19.69 8.14
C PHE A 150 0.10 -20.89 8.15
N GLU A 151 0.35 -21.84 9.05
CA GLU A 151 -0.70 -22.73 9.52
C GLU A 151 -1.81 -21.84 10.11
N LEU A 152 -2.94 -21.77 9.40
CA LEU A 152 -4.17 -21.13 9.86
C LEU A 152 -4.73 -21.95 11.03
N ASN A 153 -4.21 -21.71 12.23
CA ASN A 153 -4.87 -22.15 13.45
C ASN A 153 -6.05 -21.20 13.74
N GLU A 154 -7.21 -21.62 13.24
CA GLU A 154 -8.58 -21.32 13.68
C GLU A 154 -9.11 -19.86 13.59
N PRO A 155 -10.41 -19.68 13.28
CA PRO A 155 -10.98 -18.38 12.95
C PRO A 155 -11.29 -17.56 14.22
N PHE A 156 -10.67 -16.39 14.33
CA PHE A 156 -11.10 -15.35 15.28
C PHE A 156 -12.50 -14.85 14.88
N ARG A 157 -13.55 -15.40 15.49
CA ARG A 157 -14.88 -14.76 15.52
C ARG A 157 -14.78 -13.49 16.34
N ARG A 158 -14.96 -12.33 15.70
CA ARG A 158 -15.39 -11.11 16.38
C ARG A 158 -16.74 -10.70 15.83
N GLU A 159 -17.74 -10.87 16.68
CA GLU A 159 -19.04 -10.24 16.56
C GLU A 159 -18.83 -8.71 16.67
N HIS A 160 -19.16 -7.98 15.61
CA HIS A 160 -19.42 -6.56 15.71
C HIS A 160 -20.88 -6.32 15.33
N PRO A 161 -21.63 -5.52 16.10
CA PRO A 161 -23.03 -5.24 15.82
C PRO A 161 -23.17 -4.46 14.51
N ALA A 162 -24.12 -4.88 13.69
CA ALA A 162 -24.47 -4.23 12.43
C ALA A 162 -24.88 -2.77 12.68
N VAL A 163 -24.12 -1.83 12.13
CA VAL A 163 -24.63 -0.50 11.85
C VAL A 163 -25.14 -0.52 10.42
N ARG A 164 -26.48 -0.45 10.29
CA ARG A 164 -27.18 -0.29 9.02
C ARG A 164 -26.97 1.14 8.51
N ILE A 165 -26.73 1.28 7.21
CA ILE A 165 -27.24 2.41 6.42
C ILE A 165 -28.63 2.01 5.95
#